data_AF-A0A8X6RZD0-F1
#
_entry.id   AF-A0A8X6RZD0-F1
#
_cell.length_a   1.000
_cell.length_b   1.000
_cell.length_c   1.000
_cell.angle_alpha   90.00
_cell.angle_beta   90.00
_cell.angle_gamma   90.00
#
_symmetry.space_group_name_H-M   'P 1'
#
loop_
_entity.id
_entity.type
_entity.pdbx_description
1 polymer ?
#
loop_
_entity_poly.entity_id
_entity_poly.type
_entity_poly.pdbx_seq_one_letter_code
_entity_poly.pdbx_strand_id
1 'polypeptide(L)'
;MLHVHNSVQNAYSKLDQNGSNTVTDIAASFDGTWLTRGHTSQIGVGCVVGTLTEYVIDYEIMSKYCPTCISAKNELAEITAEYV
;
A
#
# COMPACT_ATOMS: atom_id res chain seq x y z
N MET A 1 12.57 1.73 -5.80
CA MET A 1 12.57 0.84 -4.62
C MET A 1 13.95 0.25 -4.30
N LEU A 2 14.77 -0.14 -5.28
CA LEU A 2 16.13 -0.67 -5.06
C LEU A 2 17.03 0.18 -4.15
N HIS A 3 17.00 1.52 -4.29
CA HIS A 3 17.75 2.41 -3.40
C HIS A 3 17.31 2.31 -1.93
N VAL A 4 15.99 2.29 -1.69
CA VAL A 4 15.44 2.13 -0.34
C VAL A 4 15.83 0.77 0.24
N HIS A 5 15.67 -0.30 -0.54
CA HIS A 5 16.03 -1.65 -0.13
C HIS A 5 17.50 -1.72 0.35
N ASN A 6 18.42 -1.24 -0.49
CA ASN A 6 19.85 -1.22 -0.15
C ASN A 6 20.14 -0.35 1.08
N SER A 7 19.51 0.82 1.20
CA SER A 7 19.70 1.72 2.34
C SER A 7 19.20 1.10 3.65
N VAL A 8 18.03 0.46 3.62
CA VAL A 8 17.46 -0.25 4.77
C VAL A 8 18.35 -1.43 5.15
N GLN A 9 18.70 -2.29 4.19
CA GLN A 9 19.56 -3.45 4.44
C GLN A 9 20.92 -3.03 5.02
N ASN A 10 21.54 -1.99 4.48
CA ASN A 10 22.81 -1.46 4.99
C ASN A 10 22.71 -0.84 6.39
N ALA A 11 21.56 -0.27 6.75
CA ALA A 11 21.35 0.27 8.09
C ALA A 11 21.26 -0.85 9.12
N TYR A 12 20.50 -1.90 8.84
CA TYR A 12 20.32 -3.03 9.74
C TYR A 12 21.55 -3.94 9.81
N SER A 13 22.29 -4.13 8.70
CA SER A 13 23.53 -4.92 8.71
C SER A 13 24.66 -4.29 9.55
N LYS A 14 24.63 -2.97 9.75
CA LYS A 14 25.55 -2.27 10.68
C LYS A 14 25.20 -2.49 12.14
N LEU A 15 23.94 -2.79 12.44
CA LEU A 15 23.47 -3.06 13.80
C LEU A 15 23.68 -4.52 14.19
N ASP A 16 23.60 -5.44 13.23
CA ASP A 16 23.88 -6.85 13.45
C ASP A 16 25.38 -7.15 13.42
N GLN A 17 26.01 -7.05 14.59
CA GLN A 17 27.45 -7.28 14.77
C GLN A 17 27.86 -8.75 14.68
N ASN A 18 26.90 -9.70 14.66
CA ASN A 18 27.20 -11.13 14.70
C ASN A 18 27.02 -11.84 13.36
N GLY A 19 26.55 -11.14 12.31
CA GLY A 19 26.49 -11.67 10.95
C GLY A 19 25.73 -13.00 10.84
N SER A 20 24.83 -13.29 11.79
CA SER A 20 24.01 -14.49 11.69
C SER A 20 22.99 -14.23 10.61
N ASN A 21 22.79 -15.22 9.73
CA ASN A 21 21.82 -15.15 8.64
C ASN A 21 20.38 -15.31 9.18
N THR A 22 20.05 -14.52 10.19
CA THR A 22 18.82 -14.54 10.98
C THR A 22 17.85 -13.54 10.41
N VAL A 23 16.56 -13.79 10.64
CA VAL A 23 15.50 -12.83 10.32
C VAL A 23 15.76 -11.54 11.11
N THR A 24 15.87 -10.41 10.39
CA THR A 24 16.05 -9.10 11.01
C THR A 24 14.72 -8.59 11.53
N ASP A 25 14.65 -8.31 12.83
CA ASP A 25 13.52 -7.61 13.43
C ASP A 25 13.54 -6.13 13.01
N ILE A 26 12.44 -5.65 12.44
CA ILE A 26 12.28 -4.27 11.96
C ILE A 26 11.16 -3.61 12.75
N ALA A 27 11.49 -2.53 13.45
CA ALA A 27 10.49 -1.64 14.01
C ALA A 27 9.89 -0.77 12.89
N ALA A 28 8.57 -0.74 12.81
CA ALA A 28 7.85 -0.02 11.78
C ALA A 28 6.68 0.78 12.38
N SER A 29 6.42 1.94 11.80
CA SER A 29 5.17 2.68 11.94
C SER A 29 4.32 2.51 10.69
N PHE A 30 3.03 2.81 10.81
CA PHE A 30 2.10 2.79 9.69
C PHE A 30 1.32 4.09 9.66
N ASP A 31 1.18 4.65 8.47
CA ASP A 31 0.32 5.82 8.23
C ASP A 31 -0.36 5.68 6.87
N GLY A 32 -1.46 6.40 6.67
CA GLY A 32 -2.22 6.35 5.43
C GLY A 32 -2.96 7.64 5.16
N THR A 33 -3.24 7.88 3.88
CA THR A 33 -3.98 9.05 3.44
C THR A 33 -4.97 8.70 2.34
N TRP A 34 -5.97 9.56 2.21
CA TRP A 34 -6.98 9.50 1.17
C TRP A 34 -6.72 10.62 0.17
N LEU A 35 -7.04 10.41 -1.11
CA LEU A 35 -6.84 11.42 -2.15
C LEU A 35 -7.59 12.74 -1.84
N THR A 36 -8.74 12.63 -1.19
CA THR A 36 -9.59 13.78 -0.83
C THR A 36 -9.91 13.78 0.66
N ARG A 37 -9.97 14.97 1.27
CA ARG A 37 -10.46 15.16 2.65
C ARG A 37 -11.97 14.95 2.71
N GLY A 38 -12.47 14.52 3.88
CA GLY A 38 -13.91 14.40 4.14
C GLY A 38 -14.53 13.03 3.85
N HIS A 39 -13.74 11.94 3.85
CA HIS A 39 -14.23 10.55 3.80
C HIS A 39 -15.00 10.18 2.50
N THR A 40 -14.90 11.01 1.46
CA THR A 40 -15.54 10.77 0.15
C THR A 40 -14.62 10.09 -0.86
N SER A 41 -13.36 9.89 -0.50
CA SER A 41 -12.36 9.36 -1.42
C SER A 41 -12.65 7.91 -1.80
N GLN A 42 -12.44 7.62 -3.08
CA GLN A 42 -12.48 6.25 -3.62
C GLN A 42 -11.09 5.62 -3.70
N ILE A 43 -10.03 6.38 -3.41
CA ILE A 43 -8.64 5.95 -3.52
C ILE A 43 -7.90 6.34 -2.24
N GLY A 44 -7.29 5.35 -1.61
CA GLY A 44 -6.43 5.52 -0.44
C GLY A 44 -5.07 4.87 -0.66
N VAL A 45 -4.09 5.34 0.10
CA VAL A 45 -2.77 4.72 0.19
C VAL A 45 -2.41 4.53 1.67
N GLY A 46 -1.94 3.34 2.00
CA GLY A 46 -1.30 3.03 3.28
C GLY A 46 0.19 2.79 3.07
N CYS A 47 1.03 3.24 3.98
CA CYS A 47 2.48 3.11 3.92
C CYS A 47 3.00 2.55 5.24
N VAL A 48 3.87 1.54 5.14
CA VAL A 48 4.68 1.05 6.26
C VAL A 48 6.01 1.78 6.21
N VAL A 49 6.37 2.45 7.31
CA VAL A 49 7.59 3.25 7.42
C VAL A 49 8.51 2.59 8.46
N GLY A 50 9.73 2.24 8.08
CA GLY A 50 10.73 1.73 9.01
C GLY A 50 11.20 2.84 9.94
N THR A 51 11.14 2.63 11.27
CA THR A 51 11.43 3.71 12.23
C THR A 51 12.92 4.05 12.33
N LEU A 52 13.81 3.12 11.93
CA LEU A 52 15.26 3.34 11.96
C LEU A 52 15.74 4.26 10.84
N THR A 53 15.31 3.99 9.60
CA THR A 53 15.79 4.70 8.41
C THR A 53 14.80 5.74 7.90
N GLU A 54 13.60 5.80 8.50
CA GLU A 54 12.50 6.68 8.12
C GLU A 54 12.03 6.50 6.66
N TYR A 55 12.34 5.35 6.06
CA TYR A 55 11.94 5.02 4.70
C TYR A 55 10.65 4.24 4.67
N VAL A 56 9.83 4.49 3.65
CA VAL A 56 8.71 3.63 3.29
C VAL A 56 9.25 2.30 2.80
N ILE A 57 9.00 1.23 3.54
CA ILE A 57 9.46 -0.13 3.20
C ILE A 57 8.43 -0.91 2.41
N ASP A 58 7.15 -0.57 2.58
CA ASP A 58 6.05 -1.15 1.83
C ASP A 58 4.86 -0.18 1.74
N TYR A 59 3.99 -0.38 0.76
CA TYR A 59 2.79 0.43 0.58
C TYR A 59 1.66 -0.37 -0.08
N GLU A 60 0.43 -0.01 0.24
CA GLU A 60 -0.77 -0.60 -0.34
C GLU A 60 -1.68 0.51 -0.90
N ILE A 61 -2.18 0.31 -2.12
CA ILE A 61 -3.12 1.23 -2.77
C ILE A 61 -4.50 0.57 -2.76
N MET A 62 -5.45 1.19 -2.07
CA MET A 62 -6.82 0.72 -1.99
C MET A 62 -7.73 1.56 -2.89
N SER A 63 -8.49 0.89 -3.76
CA SER A 63 -9.47 1.54 -4.63
C SER A 63 -10.85 0.91 -4.47
N LYS A 64 -11.86 1.74 -4.25
CA LYS A 64 -13.28 1.35 -4.37
C LYS A 64 -13.78 1.41 -5.82
N TYR A 65 -12.97 1.98 -6.72
CA TYR A 65 -13.24 1.99 -8.15
C TYR A 65 -12.76 0.69 -8.79
N CYS A 66 -13.68 -0.04 -9.41
CA CYS A 66 -13.39 -1.24 -10.21
C CYS A 66 -14.05 -1.10 -11.58
N PRO A 67 -13.28 -0.99 -12.68
CA PRO A 67 -13.83 -0.90 -14.04
C PRO A 67 -14.78 -2.05 -14.37
N THR A 68 -14.42 -3.27 -13.99
CA THR A 68 -15.23 -4.47 -14.24
C THR A 68 -16.58 -4.39 -13.54
N CYS A 69 -16.62 -3.94 -12.29
CA CYS A 69 -17.88 -3.77 -11.57
C CYS A 69 -18.77 -2.69 -12.20
N ILE A 70 -18.17 -1.63 -12.74
CA ILE A 70 -18.89 -0.56 -13.43
C ILE A 70 -19.49 -1.08 -14.75
N SER A 71 -18.69 -1.79 -15.56
CA SER A 71 -19.19 -2.40 -16.79
C SER A 71 -20.33 -3.37 -16.52
N ALA A 72 -20.16 -4.29 -15.56
CA ALA A 72 -21.20 -5.25 -15.18
C ALA A 72 -22.49 -4.56 -14.69
N LYS A 73 -22.36 -3.48 -13.91
CA LYS A 73 -23.52 -2.69 -13.47
C LYS A 73 -24.26 -2.07 -14.67
N ASN A 74 -23.53 -1.55 -15.65
CA ASN A 74 -24.13 -0.91 -16.82
C ASN A 74 -24.84 -1.94 -17.70
N GLU A 75 -24.23 -3.10 -17.96
CA GLU A 75 -24.85 -4.21 -18.70
C GLU A 75 -26.14 -4.69 -18.02
N LEU A 76 -26.11 -4.88 -16.70
CA LEU A 76 -27.31 -5.25 -15.93
C LEU A 76 -28.40 -4.17 -16.00
N ALA A 77 -28.02 -2.88 -15.95
CA ALA A 77 -28.96 -1.78 -16.04
C ALA A 77 -29.63 -1.72 -17.43
N GLU A 78 -28.88 -1.95 -18.51
CA GLU A 78 -29.41 -2.05 -19.87
C GLU A 78 -30.39 -3.20 -20.01
N ILE A 79 -30.03 -4.40 -19.50
CA ILE A 79 -30.93 -5.55 -19.47
C ILE A 79 -32.22 -5.19 -18.72
N THR A 80 -32.14 -4.56 -17.54
CA THR A 80 -33.37 -4.20 -16.81
C THR A 80 -34.24 -3.17 -17.52
N ALA A 81 -33.65 -2.26 -18.32
CA ALA A 81 -34.38 -1.23 -19.05
C ALA A 81 -35.10 -1.77 -20.30
N GLU A 82 -34.61 -2.85 -20.90
CA GLU A 82 -35.27 -3.54 -22.02
C GLU A 82 -36.52 -4.35 -21.61
N TYR A 83 -36.68 -4.64 -20.32
CA TYR A 83 -37.85 -5.37 -19.78
C TYR A 83 -38.91 -4.46 -19.13
N VAL A 84 -38.82 -3.14 -19.31
CA VAL A 84 -39.85 -2.14 -18.90
C VAL A 84 -40.62 -1.65 -20.13
#